data_AF-A0A081RXY1-F1
#
_entry.id   AF-A0A081RXY1-F1
#
_cell.length_a   1.000
_cell.length_b   1.000
_cell.length_c   1.000
_cell.angle_alpha   90.00
_cell.angle_beta   90.00
_cell.angle_gamma   90.00
#
_symmetry.space_group_name_H-M   'P 1'
#
loop_
_entity.id
_entity.type
_entity.pdbx_description
1 polymer ?
#
loop_
_entity_poly.entity_id
_entity_poly.type
_entity_poly.pdbx_seq_one_letter_code
_entity_poly.pdbx_strand_id
1 'polypeptide(L)'
;MKKLQVHKIVKSWHKMIIILSCVCLTACSERIDICKPIDVSHAGQSVKIDFEISKVGEYQVSLLFATGDSQEERERRFKLFNAHVDGVAIPVLFRLVKDGRVFF
;
A
#
# COMPACT_ATOMS: atom_id res chain seq x y z
N MET A 1 -17.69 -30.28 -43.30
CA MET A 1 -17.72 -30.33 -41.82
C MET A 1 -16.48 -29.76 -41.11
N LYS A 2 -15.28 -29.69 -41.72
CA LYS A 2 -14.05 -29.19 -41.06
C LYS A 2 -14.06 -27.68 -40.68
N LYS A 3 -14.68 -26.80 -41.48
CA LYS A 3 -14.74 -25.34 -41.20
C LYS A 3 -15.48 -24.98 -39.89
N LEU A 4 -16.55 -25.71 -39.58
CA LEU A 4 -17.36 -25.51 -38.37
C LEU A 4 -16.62 -25.93 -37.09
N GLN A 5 -15.76 -26.95 -37.17
CA GLN A 5 -14.92 -27.38 -36.06
C GLN A 5 -13.81 -26.35 -35.76
N VAL A 6 -13.14 -25.83 -36.80
CA VAL A 6 -12.09 -24.81 -36.63
C VAL A 6 -12.66 -23.52 -36.02
N HIS A 7 -13.83 -23.06 -36.47
CA HIS A 7 -14.48 -21.88 -35.88
C HIS A 7 -14.80 -22.08 -34.39
N LYS A 8 -15.30 -23.26 -33.99
CA LYS A 8 -15.59 -23.55 -32.57
C LYS A 8 -14.32 -23.53 -31.73
N ILE A 9 -13.23 -24.10 -32.24
CA ILE A 9 -11.93 -24.13 -31.57
C ILE A 9 -11.38 -22.71 -31.41
N VAL A 10 -11.36 -21.91 -32.48
CA VAL A 10 -10.89 -20.51 -32.45
C VAL A 10 -11.73 -19.65 -31.49
N LYS A 11 -13.05 -19.81 -31.47
CA LYS A 11 -13.95 -19.11 -30.54
C LYS A 11 -13.69 -19.50 -29.08
N SER A 12 -13.35 -20.76 -28.81
CA SER A 12 -13.00 -21.23 -27.47
C SER A 12 -11.65 -20.67 -27.01
N TRP A 13 -10.66 -20.63 -27.90
CA TRP A 13 -9.34 -20.06 -27.62
C TRP A 13 -9.41 -18.56 -27.36
N HIS A 14 -10.19 -17.80 -28.14
CA HIS A 14 -10.44 -16.38 -27.89
C HIS A 14 -11.06 -16.13 -26.50
N LYS A 15 -12.03 -16.95 -26.09
CA LYS A 15 -12.62 -16.84 -24.74
C LYS A 15 -11.59 -17.08 -23.64
N MET A 16 -10.72 -18.07 -23.79
CA MET A 16 -9.66 -18.36 -22.82
C MET A 16 -8.65 -17.21 -22.71
N ILE A 17 -8.26 -16.62 -23.83
CA ILE A 17 -7.35 -15.44 -23.86
C ILE A 17 -7.97 -14.26 -23.12
N ILE A 18 -9.27 -13.99 -23.34
CA ILE A 18 -9.98 -12.91 -22.64
C ILE A 18 -10.01 -13.18 -21.13
N ILE A 19 -10.35 -14.39 -20.70
CA ILE A 19 -10.39 -14.75 -19.27
C ILE A 19 -9.00 -14.62 -18.64
N LEU A 20 -7.96 -15.14 -19.29
CA LEU A 20 -6.58 -15.05 -18.81
C LEU A 20 -6.13 -13.59 -18.70
N SER A 21 -6.47 -12.75 -19.68
CA SER A 21 -6.17 -11.32 -19.63
C SER A 21 -6.87 -10.61 -18.47
N CYS A 22 -8.13 -10.94 -18.18
CA CYS A 22 -8.85 -10.37 -17.04
C CYS A 22 -8.23 -10.77 -15.70
N VAL A 23 -7.81 -12.04 -15.54
CA VAL A 23 -7.13 -12.50 -14.33
C VAL A 23 -5.76 -11.81 -14.17
N CYS A 24 -4.99 -11.67 -15.24
CA CYS A 24 -3.71 -10.96 -15.21
C CYS A 24 -3.86 -9.46 -14.88
N LEU A 25 -4.97 -8.82 -15.27
CA LEU A 25 -5.24 -7.42 -14.95
C LEU A 25 -5.64 -7.22 -13.47
N THR A 26 -6.30 -8.20 -12.83
CA THR A 26 -6.57 -8.15 -11.38
C THR A 26 -5.33 -8.34 -10.51
N ALA A 27 -4.24 -8.87 -11.09
CA ALA A 27 -2.95 -8.98 -10.42
C ALA A 27 -2.14 -7.66 -10.40
N CYS A 28 -2.70 -6.56 -10.92
CA CYS A 28 -2.10 -5.24 -10.79
C CYS A 28 -1.98 -4.86 -9.31
N SER A 29 -0.72 -4.78 -8.89
CA SER A 29 -0.20 -4.75 -7.52
C SER A 29 -1.06 -4.03 -6.48
N GLU A 30 -1.40 -4.77 -5.43
CA GLU A 30 -1.83 -4.19 -4.17
C GLU A 30 -0.79 -3.19 -3.65
N ARG A 31 -1.26 -2.11 -3.05
CA ARG A 31 -0.40 -1.15 -2.35
C ARG A 31 0.20 -1.83 -1.12
N ILE A 32 1.49 -1.65 -0.90
CA ILE A 32 2.18 -2.16 0.29
C ILE A 32 2.08 -1.08 1.36
N ASP A 33 1.15 -1.25 2.30
CA ASP A 33 1.00 -0.38 3.46
C ASP A 33 1.54 -1.10 4.72
N ILE A 34 2.58 -0.55 5.34
CA ILE A 34 3.19 -1.09 6.57
C ILE A 34 2.79 -0.20 7.74
N CYS A 35 1.80 -0.63 8.51
CA CYS A 35 1.33 0.09 9.69
C CYS A 35 1.92 -0.51 10.97
N LYS A 36 2.64 0.30 11.76
CA LYS A 36 3.18 -0.09 13.06
C LYS A 36 2.70 0.91 14.13
N PRO A 37 1.93 0.46 15.12
CA PRO A 37 1.48 1.34 16.19
C PRO A 37 2.67 1.77 17.04
N ILE A 38 2.67 3.04 17.46
CA ILE A 38 3.65 3.59 18.39
C ILE A 38 2.92 4.26 19.54
N ASP A 39 3.45 4.10 20.75
CA ASP A 39 3.02 4.88 21.89
C ASP A 39 3.82 6.19 21.92
N VAL A 40 3.12 7.31 22.07
CA VAL A 40 3.66 8.67 22.11
C VAL A 40 3.26 9.41 23.39
N SER A 41 2.85 8.66 24.42
CA SER A 41 2.38 9.19 25.70
C SER A 41 3.46 9.93 26.50
N HIS A 42 4.75 9.69 26.23
CA HIS A 42 5.86 10.33 26.95
C HIS A 42 6.78 11.13 26.03
N ALA A 43 7.24 12.28 26.55
CA ALA A 43 8.20 13.13 25.85
C ALA A 43 9.60 12.48 25.77
N GLY A 44 10.32 12.71 24.68
CA GLY A 44 11.69 12.22 24.48
C GLY A 44 11.80 10.74 24.13
N GLN A 45 10.67 10.06 23.89
CA GLN A 45 10.68 8.68 23.42
C GLN A 45 11.24 8.57 22.00
N SER A 46 12.07 7.55 21.78
CA SER A 46 12.53 7.14 20.46
C SER A 46 11.97 5.77 20.14
N VAL A 47 11.42 5.60 18.94
CA VAL A 47 10.92 4.31 18.47
C VAL A 47 11.73 3.89 17.25
N LYS A 48 12.11 2.61 17.22
CA LYS A 48 12.74 1.98 16.07
C LYS A 48 11.76 0.99 15.47
N ILE A 49 11.54 1.10 14.16
CA ILE A 49 10.70 0.18 13.40
C ILE A 49 11.56 -0.44 12.32
N ASP A 50 11.75 -1.75 12.41
CA ASP A 50 12.38 -2.53 11.35
C ASP A 50 11.29 -3.06 10.41
N PHE A 51 11.50 -2.90 9.11
CA PHE A 51 10.57 -3.34 8.07
C PHE A 51 11.33 -3.77 6.81
N GLU A 52 10.67 -4.56 5.98
CA GLU A 52 11.19 -5.01 4.68
C GLU A 52 10.31 -4.47 3.56
N ILE A 53 10.94 -4.04 2.47
CA ILE A 53 10.27 -3.62 1.25
C ILE A 53 10.56 -4.68 0.19
N SER A 54 9.52 -5.38 -0.28
CA SER A 54 9.62 -6.42 -1.30
C SER A 54 9.52 -5.89 -2.74
N LYS A 55 9.21 -4.61 -2.93
CA LYS A 55 8.96 -4.00 -4.24
C LYS A 55 9.71 -2.68 -4.40
N VAL A 56 10.33 -2.45 -5.54
CA VAL A 56 10.93 -1.14 -5.84
C VAL A 56 9.81 -0.15 -6.18
N GLY A 57 9.87 1.04 -5.60
CA GLY A 57 8.87 2.10 -5.83
C GLY A 57 9.11 3.33 -4.97
N GLU A 58 8.21 4.30 -5.12
CA GLU A 58 8.14 5.48 -4.27
C GLU A 58 7.31 5.17 -3.03
N TYR A 59 7.83 5.57 -1.86
CA TYR A 59 7.21 5.33 -0.57
C TYR A 59 7.00 6.64 0.17
N GLN A 60 5.83 6.77 0.79
CA GLN A 60 5.50 7.88 1.67
C GLN A 60 5.54 7.39 3.12
N VAL A 61 6.18 8.18 3.98
CA VAL A 61 6.17 7.96 5.44
C VAL A 61 5.21 8.96 6.06
N SER A 62 4.37 8.52 7.00
CA SER A 62 3.47 9.41 7.72
C SER A 62 3.22 8.92 9.14
N LEU A 63 3.08 9.87 10.06
CA LEU A 63 2.69 9.62 11.43
C LEU A 63 1.20 9.92 11.58
N LEU A 64 0.41 8.88 11.87
CA LEU A 64 -1.04 8.98 12.00
C LEU A 64 -1.44 8.82 13.46
N PHE A 65 -2.20 9.79 13.97
CA PHE A 65 -2.81 9.71 15.30
C PHE A 65 -4.16 9.02 15.21
N ALA A 66 -4.46 8.16 16.17
CA ALA A 66 -5.72 7.45 16.28
C ALA A 66 -6.28 7.61 17.69
N THR A 67 -7.58 7.82 17.80
CA THR A 67 -8.31 7.77 19.08
C THR A 67 -8.87 6.38 19.37
N GLY A 68 -8.79 5.46 18.40
CA GLY A 68 -9.20 4.06 18.52
C GLY A 68 -9.06 3.28 17.21
N ASP A 69 -9.50 2.02 17.23
CA ASP A 69 -9.38 1.08 16.11
C ASP A 69 -10.70 0.83 15.37
N SER A 70 -11.71 1.66 15.60
CA SER A 70 -12.99 1.55 14.89
C SER A 70 -12.79 1.74 13.38
N GLN A 71 -13.68 1.13 12.58
CA GLN A 71 -13.67 1.31 11.14
C GLN A 71 -13.80 2.79 10.75
N GLU A 72 -14.66 3.53 11.43
CA GLU A 72 -14.86 4.97 11.21
C GLU A 72 -13.57 5.77 11.44
N GLU A 73 -12.84 5.49 12.54
CA GLU A 73 -11.56 6.14 12.81
C GLU A 73 -10.49 5.76 11.77
N ARG A 74 -10.51 4.53 11.26
CA ARG A 74 -9.62 4.13 10.15
C ARG A 74 -9.94 4.88 8.86
N GLU A 75 -11.21 5.03 8.51
CA GLU A 75 -11.64 5.78 7.32
C GLU A 75 -11.33 7.28 7.45
N ARG A 76 -11.54 7.86 8.63
CA ARG A 76 -11.19 9.25 8.94
C ARG A 76 -9.69 9.50 8.76
N ARG A 77 -8.83 8.62 9.29
CA ARG A 77 -7.36 8.70 9.12
C ARG A 77 -6.96 8.67 7.65
N PHE A 78 -7.57 7.77 6.86
CA PHE A 78 -7.27 7.67 5.44
C PHE A 78 -7.66 8.93 4.65
N LYS A 79 -8.78 9.56 5.02
CA LYS A 79 -9.17 10.86 4.44
C LYS A 79 -8.18 11.97 4.80
N LEU A 80 -7.75 12.05 6.06
CA LEU A 80 -6.77 13.06 6.51
C LEU A 80 -5.40 12.89 5.88
N PHE A 81 -4.95 11.66 5.68
CA PHE A 81 -3.68 11.36 5.02
C PHE A 81 -3.56 11.97 3.62
N ASN A 82 -4.70 12.09 2.91
CA ASN A 82 -4.75 12.65 1.55
C ASN A 82 -5.24 14.10 1.51
N ALA A 83 -5.57 14.69 2.66
CA ALA A 83 -6.14 16.04 2.72
C ALA A 83 -5.05 17.10 2.88
N HIS A 84 -5.17 18.19 2.12
CA HIS A 84 -4.43 19.43 2.39
C HIS A 84 -5.23 20.26 3.39
N VAL A 85 -4.97 20.04 4.67
CA VAL A 85 -5.55 20.79 5.78
C VAL A 85 -4.46 21.38 6.64
N ASP A 86 -4.60 22.65 6.99
CA ASP A 86 -3.71 23.31 7.93
C ASP A 86 -3.84 22.66 9.32
N GLY A 87 -2.71 22.45 9.98
CA GLY A 87 -2.63 21.81 11.28
C GLY A 87 -1.55 22.43 12.16
N VAL A 88 -1.32 21.82 13.31
CA VAL A 88 -0.24 22.24 14.21
C VAL A 88 1.04 21.51 13.80
N ALA A 89 2.12 22.26 13.58
CA ALA A 89 3.42 21.68 13.27
C ALA A 89 4.01 20.99 14.52
N ILE A 90 4.31 19.70 14.42
CA ILE A 90 4.95 18.92 15.48
C ILE A 90 6.40 18.62 15.05
N PRO A 91 7.42 19.03 15.82
CA PRO A 91 8.80 18.69 15.49
C PRO A 91 9.02 17.19 15.69
N VAL A 92 9.51 16.52 14.65
CA VAL A 92 9.84 15.08 14.67
C VAL A 92 11.26 14.91 14.16
N LEU A 93 12.08 14.14 14.90
CA LEU A 93 13.35 13.65 14.39
C LEU A 93 13.11 12.29 13.73
N PHE A 94 13.19 12.26 12.41
CA PHE A 94 13.05 11.03 11.63
C PHE A 94 14.42 10.60 11.11
N ARG A 95 14.74 9.30 11.25
CA ARG A 95 15.97 8.70 10.73
C ARG A 95 15.63 7.42 9.99
N LEU A 96 15.98 7.36 8.70
CA LEU A 96 15.86 6.17 7.88
C LEU A 96 17.23 5.51 7.73
N VAL A 97 17.32 4.23 8.09
CA VAL A 97 18.56 3.45 7.98
C VAL A 97 18.34 2.30 7.01
N LYS A 98 19.23 2.16 6.04
CA LYS A 98 19.26 1.05 5.09
C LYS A 98 20.63 0.40 5.16
N ASP A 99 20.67 -0.92 5.36
CA ASP A 99 21.91 -1.72 5.39
C ASP A 99 22.97 -1.14 6.36
N GLY A 100 22.52 -0.69 7.53
CA GLY A 100 23.38 -0.10 8.57
C GLY A 100 23.85 1.34 8.29
N ARG A 101 23.45 1.95 7.17
CA ARG A 101 23.82 3.33 6.80
C ARG A 101 22.62 4.26 6.89
N VAL A 102 22.86 5.48 7.38
CA VAL A 102 21.83 6.53 7.40
C VAL A 102 21.55 6.96 5.98
N PHE A 103 20.28 6.89 5.60
CA PHE A 103 19.78 7.32 4.31
C PHE A 103 19.11 8.69 4.40
N PHE A 104 18.39 8.94 5.50
CA PHE A 104 17.74 10.22 5.82
C PHE A 104 17.78 10.44 7.34
#